data_AF-A0A126QKN5-F1
#
_entry.id   AF-A0A126QKN5-F1
#
_cell.length_a   1.000
_cell.length_b   1.000
_cell.length_c   1.000
_cell.angle_alpha   90.00
_cell.angle_beta   90.00
_cell.angle_gamma   90.00
#
_symmetry.space_group_name_H-M   'P 1'
#
loop_
_entity.id
_entity.type
_entity.pdbx_description
1 polymer ?
#
loop_
_entity_poly.entity_id
_entity_poly.type
_entity_poly.pdbx_seq_one_letter_code
_entity_poly.pdbx_strand_id
1 'polypeptide(L)' 'MSATIQCPYCNAPRITGGFDNYSPFYVNCPECSRRYIVEPVRNGVVVYRDGEAPCCSDPDCRATEMAGSGQE' A
#
# COMPACT_ATOMS: atom_id res chain seq x y z
N MET A 1 6.26 -8.48 -11.24
CA MET A 1 5.32 -7.54 -11.93
C MET A 1 5.65 -6.11 -11.50
N SER A 2 5.60 -5.13 -12.40
CA SER A 2 5.75 -3.72 -12.07
C SER A 2 4.50 -2.94 -12.49
N ALA A 3 4.15 -1.92 -11.71
CA ALA A 3 3.00 -1.07 -11.95
C ALA A 3 3.40 0.40 -11.80
N THR A 4 2.91 1.23 -12.72
CA THR A 4 3.06 2.69 -12.63
C THR A 4 1.92 3.25 -11.79
N ILE A 5 2.27 3.95 -10.72
CA ILE A 5 1.34 4.64 -9.83
C ILE A 5 1.60 6.14 -9.83
N GLN A 6 0.65 6.90 -9.33
CA GLN A 6 0.83 8.31 -9.07
C GLN A 6 0.77 8.56 -7.57
N CYS A 7 1.65 9.42 -7.07
CA CYS A 7 1.61 9.82 -5.68
C CYS A 7 0.29 10.56 -5.38
N PRO A 8 -0.47 10.17 -4.34
CA PRO A 8 -1.78 10.77 -4.05
C PRO A 8 -1.69 12.21 -3.48
N TYR A 9 -0.46 12.71 -3.30
CA TYR A 9 -0.18 14.03 -2.74
C TYR A 9 0.36 15.01 -3.80
N CYS A 10 1.39 14.62 -4.56
CA CYS A 10 2.03 15.48 -5.56
C CYS A 10 1.75 15.04 -7.02
N ASN A 11 1.02 13.94 -7.24
CA ASN A 11 0.75 13.35 -8.56
C ASN A 11 2.00 12.92 -9.35
N ALA A 12 3.17 12.88 -8.71
CA ALA A 12 4.40 12.40 -9.34
C ALA A 12 4.23 10.93 -9.78
N PRO A 13 4.54 10.61 -11.04
CA PRO A 13 4.48 9.23 -11.52
C PRO A 13 5.63 8.42 -10.92
N ARG A 14 5.34 7.18 -10.56
CA ARG A 14 6.33 6.28 -9.99
C ARG A 14 6.11 4.85 -10.43
N ILE A 15 7.20 4.20 -10.81
CA ILE A 15 7.20 2.78 -11.09
C ILE A 15 7.48 2.07 -9.78
N THR A 16 6.52 1.25 -9.38
CA THR A 16 6.66 0.36 -8.23
C THR A 16 6.85 -1.05 -8.81
N GLY A 17 7.81 -1.82 -8.31
CA GLY A 17 8.09 -3.17 -8.79
C GLY A 17 8.12 -4.18 -7.64
N GLY A 18 7.83 -5.45 -7.96
CA GLY A 18 8.16 -6.57 -7.08
C GLY A 18 7.12 -6.94 -6.01
N PHE A 19 5.82 -6.72 -6.25
CA PHE A 19 4.80 -7.22 -5.33
C PHE A 19 4.45 -8.65 -5.72
N ASP A 20 5.02 -9.60 -4.98
CA ASP A 20 4.89 -11.03 -5.27
C ASP A 20 3.64 -11.66 -4.60
N ASN A 21 3.02 -10.96 -3.64
CA ASN A 21 2.01 -11.55 -2.75
C ASN A 21 0.65 -10.83 -2.72
N TYR A 22 0.38 -9.88 -3.62
CA TYR A 22 -0.83 -9.03 -3.53
C TYR A 22 -1.03 -8.40 -2.14
N SER A 23 0.06 -8.23 -1.39
CA SER A 23 0.04 -7.65 -0.05
C SER A 23 0.28 -6.16 -0.13
N PRO A 24 -0.49 -5.34 0.62
CA PRO A 24 -0.24 -3.91 0.70
C PRO A 24 1.10 -3.61 1.35
N PHE A 25 1.74 -2.53 0.92
CA PHE A 25 3.05 -2.10 1.40
C PHE A 25 3.15 -0.57 1.41
N TYR A 26 4.01 -0.05 2.28
CA TYR A 26 4.26 1.38 2.34
C TYR A 26 5.26 1.82 1.28
N VAL A 27 4.98 2.96 0.66
CA VAL A 27 5.85 3.65 -0.28
C VAL A 27 6.06 5.08 0.18
N ASN A 28 7.32 5.52 0.26
CA ASN A 28 7.65 6.91 0.55
C ASN A 28 8.00 7.67 -0.74
N CYS A 29 7.26 8.73 -1.06
CA CYS A 29 7.52 9.57 -2.22
C CYS A 29 8.79 10.42 -2.01
N PRO A 30 9.84 10.31 -2.83
CA PRO A 30 11.02 11.19 -2.68
C PRO A 30 10.71 12.65 -3.02
N GLU A 31 9.74 12.92 -3.89
CA GLU A 31 9.39 14.28 -4.36
C GLU A 31 8.74 15.13 -3.28
N CYS A 32 7.84 14.54 -2.48
CA CYS A 32 7.12 15.25 -1.41
C CYS A 32 7.43 14.71 -0.01
N SER A 33 8.33 13.74 0.10
CA SER A 33 8.72 13.03 1.32
C SER A 33 7.56 12.39 2.10
N ARG A 34 6.37 12.26 1.47
CA ARG A 34 5.17 11.67 2.10
C ARG A 34 5.10 10.17 1.89
N ARG A 35 4.65 9.46 2.93
CA ARG A 35 4.35 8.04 2.91
C ARG A 35 2.90 7.80 2.50
N TYR A 36 2.67 6.73 1.74
CA TYR A 36 1.34 6.26 1.34
C TYR A 36 1.38 4.73 1.19
N ILE A 37 0.22 4.09 1.10
CA ILE A 37 0.08 2.64 0.99
C ILE A 37 -0.25 2.29 -0.45
N VAL A 38 0.33 1.19 -0.94
CA VAL A 38 0.05 0.64 -2.26
C VAL A 38 -0.39 -0.80 -2.08
N GLU A 39 -1.59 -1.12 -2.58
CA GLU A 39 -2.18 -2.45 -2.56
C GLU A 39 -2.22 -3.02 -3.98
N PRO A 40 -1.48 -4.10 -4.27
CA PRO A 40 -1.58 -4.77 -5.56
C PRO A 40 -2.90 -5.53 -5.68
N VAL A 41 -3.63 -5.29 -6.77
CA VAL A 41 -4.90 -5.97 -7.09
C VAL A 41 -4.80 -6.64 -8.46
N ARG A 42 -5.74 -7.57 -8.77
CA ARG A 42 -5.70 -8.32 -10.05
C ARG A 42 -5.63 -7.45 -11.30
N ASN A 43 -6.14 -6.22 -11.25
CA ASN A 43 -6.19 -5.29 -12.40
C ASN A 43 -5.28 -4.06 -12.22
N GLY A 44 -4.22 -4.17 -11.42
CA GLY A 44 -3.26 -3.09 -11.20
C GLY A 44 -2.92 -2.92 -9.73
N VAL A 45 -3.04 -1.69 -9.24
CA VAL A 45 -2.66 -1.32 -7.88
C VAL A 45 -3.59 -0.20 -7.41
N VAL A 46 -3.98 -0.26 -6.14
CA VAL A 46 -4.74 0.78 -5.45
C VAL A 46 -3.80 1.55 -4.55
N VAL A 47 -3.95 2.86 -4.48
CA VAL A 47 -3.09 3.74 -3.69
C VAL A 47 -3.93 4.42 -2.63
N TYR A 48 -3.56 4.26 -1.36
CA TYR A 48 -4.23 4.88 -0.22
C TYR A 48 -3.31 5.86 0.48
N ARG A 49 -3.87 6.95 1.01
CA ARG A 49 -3.13 7.89 1.86
C ARG A 49 -2.92 7.30 3.25
N ASP A 50 -1.85 7.73 3.92
CA ASP A 50 -1.59 7.39 5.32
C ASP A 50 -2.77 7.85 6.18
N GLY A 51 -3.40 6.92 6.90
CA GLY A 51 -4.60 7.16 7.71
C GLY A 51 -5.95 7.11 6.97
N GLU A 52 -5.97 6.96 5.64
CA GLU A 52 -7.20 6.83 4.85
C GLU A 52 -7.49 5.36 4.47
N ALA A 53 -6.46 4.52 4.48
CA ALA A 53 -6.61 3.09 4.19
C ALA A 53 -7.46 2.40 5.26
N PRO A 54 -8.44 1.55 4.87
CA PRO A 54 -9.10 0.66 5.81
C PRO A 54 -8.08 -0.31 6.42
N CYS A 55 -8.34 -0.80 7.63
CA CYS A 55 -7.45 -1.75 8.34
C CYS A 55 -7.08 -2.99 7.49
N CYS A 56 -7.96 -3.39 6.55
CA CYS A 56 -7.72 -4.48 5.61
C CYS A 56 -6.61 -4.19 4.59
N SER A 57 -6.43 -2.91 4.22
CA SER A 57 -5.41 -2.44 3.29
C SER A 57 -4.19 -1.84 4.00
N ASP A 58 -4.27 -1.54 5.29
CA ASP A 58 -3.11 -1.14 6.08
C ASP A 58 -2.31 -2.38 6.49
N PRO A 59 -1.02 -2.51 6.12
CA PRO A 59 -0.26 -3.73 6.39
C PRO A 59 0.01 -3.96 7.89
N ASP A 60 0.06 -2.91 8.70
CA ASP A 60 0.25 -3.02 10.16
C ASP A 60 -1.05 -3.51 10.82
N CYS A 61 -2.16 -2.86 10.50
CA CYS A 61 -3.48 -3.22 11.01
C CYS A 61 -3.93 -4.61 10.52
N ARG A 62 -3.66 -4.97 9.26
CA ARG A 62 -3.91 -6.31 8.71
C ARG A 62 -3.08 -7.37 9.43
N ALA A 63 -1.81 -7.07 9.75
CA ALA A 63 -0.98 -7.99 10.51
C ALA A 63 -1.53 -8.18 11.93
N THR A 64 -2.01 -7.12 12.58
CA THR A 64 -2.67 -7.19 13.89
C THR A 64 -3.98 -7.98 13.86
N GLU A 65 -4.88 -7.73 12.91
CA GLU A 65 -6.18 -8.43 12.80
C GLU A 65 -6.01 -9.92 12.45
N MET A 66 -5.07 -10.24 11.55
CA MET A 66 -4.73 -11.64 11.22
C MET A 66 -4.00 -12.34 12.38
N ALA A 67 -3.22 -11.62 13.18
CA ALA A 67 -2.64 -12.14 14.42
C ALA A 67 -3.68 -12.29 15.55
N GLY A 68 -4.78 -11.54 15.51
CA GLY A 68 -5.90 -11.62 16.44
C GLY A 68 -6.85 -12.80 16.20
N SER A 69 -6.80 -13.45 15.04
CA SER A 69 -7.64 -14.62 14.72
C SER A 69 -7.11 -15.95 15.31
N GLY A 70 -6.23 -15.88 16.31
CA GLY A 70 -5.45 -17.01 16.85
C GLY A 70 -5.32 -17.07 18.37
N GLN A 71 -6.11 -16.32 19.13
CA GLN A 71 -6.34 -16.49 20.58
C GLN A 71 -7.81 -16.06 20.77
N GLU A 72 -8.79 -16.89 21.10
CA GLU A 72 -8.89 -18.09 21.94
C GLU A 72 -10.25 -18.77 21.69
#